data_AF-A0A6J1W4I0-F1
#
_entry.id   AF-A0A6J1W4I0-F1
#
_cell.length_a   1.000
_cell.length_b   1.000
_cell.length_c   1.000
_cell.angle_alpha   90.00
_cell.angle_beta   90.00
_cell.angle_gamma   90.00
#
_symmetry.space_group_name_H-M   'P 1'
#
loop_
_entity.id
_entity.type
_entity.pdbx_description
1 polymer ?
#
loop_
_entity_poly.entity_id
_entity_poly.type
_entity_poly.pdbx_seq_one_letter_code
_entity_poly.pdbx_strand_id
1 'polypeptide(L)'
;QPPFPPPTPLPLQYTAEFQERLHALNFHFEDLVLLNAEGRRDLEAFRKSQVDLVNYADFTAELRNPVVKTNVEGLAVDLERLSNVQSDRTLAGRLVEEAHKLRRVQNQIVLPMEALVAQLKESVQFLTTMSPSFQVL
;
A
#
# COMPACT_ATOMS: atom_id res chain seq x y z
N GLN A 1 15.21 41.17 -37.94
CA GLN A 1 15.46 41.12 -36.49
C GLN A 1 16.97 41.25 -36.27
N PRO A 2 17.44 42.24 -35.49
CA PRO A 2 18.83 42.24 -35.05
C PRO A 2 19.07 41.08 -34.07
N PRO A 3 20.29 40.53 -33.99
CA PRO A 3 20.61 39.45 -33.05
C PRO A 3 20.48 39.95 -31.61
N PHE A 4 19.99 39.08 -30.72
CA PHE A 4 19.95 39.33 -29.29
C PHE A 4 21.37 39.72 -28.80
N PRO A 5 21.52 40.77 -27.97
CA PRO A 5 22.81 41.08 -27.37
C PRO A 5 23.24 39.92 -26.45
N PRO A 6 24.55 39.62 -26.35
CA PRO A 6 25.04 38.63 -25.41
C PRO A 6 24.67 39.04 -23.98
N PRO A 7 24.35 38.08 -23.09
CA PRO A 7 24.04 38.39 -21.70
C PRO A 7 25.23 39.13 -21.08
N THR A 8 24.94 40.28 -20.46
CA THR A 8 25.91 41.10 -19.74
C THR A 8 26.56 40.24 -18.65
N PRO A 9 27.90 40.09 -18.62
CA PRO A 9 28.55 39.35 -17.54
C PRO A 9 28.25 40.06 -16.22
N LEU A 10 27.71 39.31 -15.25
CA LEU A 10 27.56 39.79 -13.88
C LEU A 10 28.92 40.28 -13.39
N PRO A 11 29.00 41.42 -12.68
CA PRO A 11 30.26 41.95 -12.19
C PRO A 11 30.96 40.90 -11.30
N LEU A 12 32.19 40.53 -11.69
CA LEU A 12 33.05 39.55 -11.01
C LEU A 12 33.21 39.79 -9.50
N GLN A 13 32.98 41.03 -9.03
CA GLN A 13 33.01 41.38 -7.61
C GLN A 13 31.89 40.70 -6.80
N TYR A 14 30.69 40.56 -7.34
CA TYR A 14 29.60 39.84 -6.65
C TYR A 14 29.91 38.34 -6.53
N THR A 15 30.55 37.75 -7.54
CA THR A 15 30.98 36.35 -7.49
C THR A 15 32.16 36.14 -6.54
N ALA A 16 33.08 37.10 -6.44
CA ALA A 16 34.23 37.02 -5.53
C ALA A 16 33.79 37.16 -4.06
N GLU A 17 32.93 38.13 -3.75
CA GLU A 17 32.41 38.33 -2.39
C GLU A 17 31.51 37.15 -1.96
N PHE A 18 30.75 36.58 -2.90
CA PHE A 18 29.99 35.35 -2.67
C PHE A 18 30.90 34.13 -2.44
N GLN A 19 32.01 34.00 -3.19
CA GLN A 19 33.00 32.94 -2.98
C GLN A 19 33.73 33.08 -1.64
N GLU A 20 34.08 34.29 -1.22
CA GLU A 20 34.64 34.53 0.12
C GLU A 20 33.64 34.16 1.22
N ARG A 21 32.37 34.54 1.07
CA ARG A 21 31.29 34.17 2.01
C ARG A 21 31.08 32.65 2.04
N LEU A 22 31.19 31.95 0.91
CA LEU A 22 31.15 30.48 0.86
C LEU A 22 32.38 29.85 1.50
N HIS A 23 33.57 30.40 1.32
CA HIS A 23 34.79 29.94 2.00
C HIS A 23 34.75 30.20 3.51
N ALA A 24 34.08 31.27 3.94
CA ALA A 24 33.85 31.58 5.35
C ALA A 24 32.75 30.71 5.99
N LEU A 25 31.90 30.06 5.19
CA LEU A 25 30.93 29.07 5.65
C LEU A 25 31.65 27.74 5.93
N ASN A 26 32.40 27.70 7.02
CA ASN A 26 33.02 26.50 7.54
C ASN A 26 31.93 25.67 8.27
N PHE A 27 31.09 24.97 7.50
CA PHE A 27 30.17 23.99 8.05
C PHE A 27 30.98 22.79 8.54
N HIS A 28 31.13 22.64 9.85
CA HIS A 28 31.54 21.36 10.40
C HIS A 28 30.38 20.40 10.18
N PHE A 29 30.57 19.37 9.35
CA PHE A 29 29.57 18.32 9.13
C PHE A 29 29.16 17.63 10.45
N GLU A 30 29.99 17.76 11.48
CA GLU A 30 29.74 17.31 12.86
C GLU A 30 28.61 18.11 13.55
N ASP A 31 28.38 19.37 13.15
CA ASP A 31 27.32 20.24 13.68
C ASP A 31 25.99 20.12 12.91
N LEU A 32 26.00 19.44 11.74
CA LEU A 32 24.78 19.10 11.02
C LEU A 32 24.09 17.94 11.72
N VAL A 33 23.10 18.25 12.56
CA VAL A 33 22.17 17.24 13.09
C VAL A 33 21.24 16.79 11.95
N LEU A 34 21.73 15.91 11.08
CA LEU A 34 20.98 15.34 9.96
C LEU A 34 19.78 14.51 10.43
N LEU A 35 19.90 13.89 11.60
CA LEU A 35 18.85 13.09 12.23
C LEU A 35 18.83 13.40 13.73
N ASN A 36 17.72 13.92 14.24
CA ASN A 36 17.53 14.15 15.67
C ASN A 36 17.36 12.81 16.43
N ALA A 37 17.35 12.84 17.77
CA ALA A 37 17.26 11.63 18.58
C ALA A 37 15.93 10.85 18.39
N GLU A 38 14.90 11.50 17.86
CA GLU A 38 13.62 10.88 17.50
C GLU A 38 13.73 10.16 16.17
N GLY A 39 14.21 10.83 15.12
CA GLY A 39 14.46 10.22 13.81
C GLY A 39 15.45 9.05 13.85
N ARG A 40 16.46 9.07 14.74
CA ARG A 40 17.34 7.91 14.97
C ARG A 40 16.59 6.72 15.57
N ARG A 41 15.70 6.96 16.53
CA ARG A 41 14.85 5.92 17.12
C ARG A 41 13.87 5.36 16.11
N ASP A 42 13.31 6.21 15.27
CA ASP A 42 12.38 5.80 14.20
C ASP A 42 13.10 4.96 13.14
N LEU A 43 14.32 5.33 12.74
CA LEU A 43 15.13 4.55 11.80
C LEU A 43 15.55 3.20 12.41
N GLU A 44 15.90 3.17 13.70
CA GLU A 44 16.19 1.92 14.41
C GLU A 44 14.96 1.02 14.53
N ALA A 45 13.78 1.59 14.79
CA ALA A 45 12.51 0.86 14.83
C ALA A 45 12.16 0.32 13.44
N PHE A 46 12.37 1.13 12.39
CA PHE A 46 12.20 0.73 11.01
C PHE A 46 13.13 -0.43 10.64
N ARG A 47 14.44 -0.31 10.91
CA ARG A 47 15.41 -1.41 10.70
C ARG A 47 15.05 -2.67 11.47
N LYS A 48 14.55 -2.55 12.70
CA LYS A 48 14.07 -3.68 13.51
C LYS A 48 12.78 -4.29 12.98
N SER A 49 11.94 -3.50 12.31
CA SER A 49 10.67 -3.97 11.73
C SER A 49 10.87 -4.91 10.54
N GLN A 50 12.05 -4.87 9.90
CA GLN A 50 12.39 -5.67 8.72
C GLN A 50 11.39 -5.55 7.56
N VAL A 51 10.63 -4.45 7.54
CA VAL A 51 9.62 -4.19 6.51
C VAL A 51 10.27 -4.04 5.13
N ASP A 52 11.53 -3.62 5.08
CA ASP A 52 12.39 -3.56 3.89
C ASP A 52 12.76 -4.95 3.32
N LEU A 53 12.71 -6.00 4.14
CA LEU A 53 13.04 -7.39 3.75
C LEU A 53 11.82 -8.20 3.29
N VAL A 54 10.63 -7.60 3.33
CA VAL A 54 9.39 -8.29 2.93
C VAL A 54 9.39 -8.52 1.42
N ASN A 55 9.11 -9.76 1.00
CA ASN A 55 8.88 -10.07 -0.40
C ASN A 55 7.47 -9.60 -0.82
N TYR A 56 7.36 -8.32 -1.15
CA TYR A 56 6.09 -7.72 -1.59
C TYR A 56 5.55 -8.32 -2.89
N ALA A 57 6.41 -8.91 -3.75
CA ALA A 57 5.96 -9.55 -4.98
C ALA A 57 5.11 -10.80 -4.69
N ASP A 58 5.55 -11.64 -3.75
CA ASP A 58 4.81 -12.84 -3.33
C ASP A 58 3.49 -12.46 -2.64
N PHE A 59 3.51 -11.46 -1.76
CA PHE A 59 2.28 -10.94 -1.14
C PHE A 59 1.31 -10.40 -2.18
N THR A 60 1.81 -9.65 -3.17
CA THR A 60 0.98 -9.12 -4.26
C THR A 60 0.38 -10.24 -5.10
N ALA A 61 1.12 -11.34 -5.32
CA ALA A 61 0.60 -12.52 -6.02
C ALA A 61 -0.50 -13.23 -5.22
N GLU A 62 -0.29 -13.44 -3.92
CA GLU A 62 -1.25 -14.10 -3.04
C GLU A 62 -2.55 -13.28 -2.89
N LEU A 63 -2.43 -11.95 -2.81
CA LEU A 63 -3.58 -11.04 -2.71
C LEU A 63 -4.45 -10.98 -3.97
N ARG A 64 -4.02 -11.58 -5.09
CA ARG A 64 -4.85 -11.77 -6.28
C ARG A 64 -5.78 -12.97 -6.15
N ASN A 65 -5.53 -13.88 -5.22
CA ASN A 65 -6.38 -15.04 -5.01
C ASN A 65 -7.70 -14.60 -4.36
N PRO A 66 -8.84 -15.16 -4.81
CA PRO A 66 -10.12 -14.86 -4.19
C PRO A 66 -10.17 -15.44 -2.76
N VAL A 67 -10.81 -14.68 -1.86
CA VAL A 67 -10.98 -15.06 -0.44
C VAL A 67 -11.69 -16.41 -0.29
N VAL A 68 -12.66 -16.65 -1.16
CA VAL A 68 -13.38 -17.92 -1.25
C VAL A 68 -13.22 -18.53 -2.63
N LYS A 69 -13.06 -19.85 -2.68
CA LYS A 69 -12.92 -20.60 -3.94
C LYS A 69 -14.24 -20.78 -4.70
N THR A 70 -15.36 -20.51 -4.04
CA THR A 70 -16.71 -20.74 -4.56
C THR A 70 -17.57 -19.50 -4.36
N ASN A 71 -18.44 -19.20 -5.31
CA ASN A 71 -19.45 -18.15 -5.18
C ASN A 71 -20.54 -18.58 -4.19
N VAL A 72 -20.39 -18.19 -2.92
CA VAL A 72 -21.28 -18.57 -1.81
C VAL A 72 -22.69 -18.03 -2.01
N GLU A 73 -22.85 -16.79 -2.51
CA GLU A 73 -24.17 -16.22 -2.81
C GLU A 73 -24.84 -16.94 -3.98
N GLY A 74 -24.09 -17.22 -5.05
CA GLY A 74 -24.58 -17.98 -6.19
C GLY A 74 -25.11 -19.36 -5.79
N LEU A 75 -24.37 -20.07 -4.93
CA LEU A 75 -24.81 -21.35 -4.40
C LEU A 75 -26.08 -21.22 -3.55
N ALA A 76 -26.21 -20.18 -2.72
CA ALA A 76 -27.42 -19.93 -1.95
C ALA A 76 -28.65 -19.72 -2.85
N VAL A 77 -28.50 -18.93 -3.93
CA VAL A 77 -29.55 -18.69 -4.93
C VAL A 77 -29.96 -20.00 -5.63
N ASP A 78 -28.98 -20.84 -5.97
CA ASP A 78 -29.26 -22.12 -6.62
C ASP A 78 -30.01 -23.08 -5.69
N LEU A 79 -29.68 -23.12 -4.39
CA LEU A 79 -30.40 -23.92 -3.39
C LEU A 79 -31.85 -23.46 -3.22
N GLU A 80 -32.11 -22.16 -3.18
CA GLU A 80 -33.48 -21.63 -3.12
C GLU A 80 -34.27 -21.97 -4.38
N ARG A 81 -33.67 -21.81 -5.56
CA ARG A 81 -34.31 -22.19 -6.83
C ARG A 81 -34.65 -23.67 -6.84
N LEU A 82 -33.75 -24.52 -6.37
CA LEU A 82 -33.98 -25.95 -6.27
C LEU A 82 -35.11 -26.28 -5.27
N SER A 83 -35.20 -25.54 -4.17
CA SER A 83 -36.28 -25.72 -3.19
C SER A 83 -37.66 -25.44 -3.78
N ASN A 84 -37.77 -24.45 -4.66
CA ASN A 84 -39.05 -24.03 -5.27
C ASN A 84 -39.61 -25.06 -6.25
N VAL A 85 -38.75 -25.88 -6.87
CA VAL A 85 -39.16 -26.93 -7.82
C VAL A 85 -39.26 -28.31 -7.17
N GLN A 86 -38.93 -28.42 -5.88
CA GLN A 86 -38.92 -29.68 -5.17
C GLN A 86 -40.33 -30.08 -4.72
N SER A 87 -40.71 -31.33 -5.01
CA SER A 87 -42.00 -31.90 -4.63
C SER A 87 -42.03 -32.35 -3.16
N ASP A 88 -40.88 -32.80 -2.65
CA ASP A 88 -40.71 -33.14 -1.23
C ASP A 88 -40.57 -31.87 -0.37
N ARG A 89 -41.58 -31.61 0.47
CA ARG A 89 -41.63 -30.42 1.33
C ARG A 89 -40.55 -30.41 2.41
N THR A 90 -40.14 -31.57 2.91
CA THR A 90 -39.07 -31.68 3.92
C THR A 90 -37.71 -31.37 3.28
N LEU A 91 -37.48 -31.88 2.06
CA LEU A 91 -36.26 -31.55 1.32
C LEU A 91 -36.23 -30.08 0.89
N ALA A 92 -37.36 -29.53 0.42
CA ALA A 92 -37.50 -28.12 0.09
C ALA A 92 -37.16 -27.22 1.29
N GLY A 93 -37.69 -27.54 2.48
CA GLY A 93 -37.39 -26.80 3.71
C GLY A 93 -35.91 -26.80 4.07
N ARG A 94 -35.23 -27.96 3.96
CA ARG A 94 -33.78 -28.07 4.21
C ARG A 94 -32.94 -27.25 3.24
N LEU A 95 -33.31 -27.23 1.95
CA LEU A 95 -32.60 -26.44 0.94
C LEU A 95 -32.68 -24.94 1.24
N VAL A 96 -33.84 -24.44 1.67
CA VAL A 96 -34.01 -23.04 2.11
C VAL A 96 -33.16 -22.74 3.34
N GLU A 97 -33.13 -23.64 4.32
CA GLU A 97 -32.31 -23.46 5.53
C GLU A 97 -30.81 -23.36 5.20
N GLU A 98 -30.31 -24.25 4.34
CA GLU A 98 -28.91 -24.20 3.90
C GLU A 98 -28.60 -22.95 3.07
N ALA A 99 -29.52 -22.49 2.21
CA ALA A 99 -29.36 -21.23 1.50
C ALA A 99 -29.24 -20.04 2.48
N HIS A 100 -30.05 -20.01 3.53
CA HIS A 100 -29.95 -18.97 4.57
C HIS A 100 -28.62 -19.04 5.33
N LYS A 101 -28.11 -20.24 5.64
CA LYS A 101 -26.79 -20.42 6.27
C LYS A 101 -25.68 -19.88 5.37
N LEU A 102 -25.73 -20.18 4.06
CA LEU A 102 -24.76 -19.65 3.10
C LEU A 102 -24.82 -18.13 3.00
N ARG A 103 -26.01 -17.52 2.97
CA ARG A 103 -26.14 -16.04 3.02
C ARG A 103 -25.57 -15.45 4.29
N ARG A 104 -25.71 -16.12 5.43
CA ARG A 104 -25.06 -15.68 6.67
C ARG A 104 -23.55 -15.74 6.55
N VAL A 105 -22.99 -16.82 5.99
CA VAL A 105 -21.55 -16.92 5.72
C VAL A 105 -21.09 -15.81 4.77
N GLN A 106 -21.82 -15.55 3.69
CA GLN A 106 -21.51 -14.47 2.75
C GLN A 106 -21.41 -13.12 3.47
N ASN A 107 -22.44 -12.77 4.25
CA ASN A 107 -22.54 -11.45 4.87
C ASN A 107 -21.64 -11.27 6.11
N GLN A 108 -21.44 -12.33 6.89
CA GLN A 108 -20.73 -12.25 8.18
C GLN A 108 -19.24 -12.60 8.06
N ILE A 109 -18.84 -13.29 7.00
CA ILE A 109 -17.46 -13.80 6.85
C ILE A 109 -16.86 -13.34 5.54
N VAL A 110 -17.49 -13.64 4.40
CA VAL A 110 -16.90 -13.38 3.08
C VAL A 110 -16.74 -11.88 2.84
N LEU A 111 -17.81 -11.10 2.94
CA LEU A 111 -17.75 -9.65 2.68
C LEU A 111 -16.79 -8.91 3.63
N PRO A 112 -16.80 -9.13 4.96
CA PRO A 112 -15.83 -8.50 5.84
C PRO A 112 -14.38 -8.88 5.52
N MET A 113 -14.13 -10.15 5.17
CA MET A 113 -12.79 -10.61 4.83
C MET A 113 -12.31 -10.03 3.50
N GLU A 114 -13.19 -9.91 2.49
CA GLU A 114 -12.88 -9.23 1.23
C GLU A 114 -12.52 -7.76 1.46
N ALA A 115 -13.23 -7.05 2.36
CA ALA A 115 -12.90 -5.68 2.72
C ALA A 115 -11.52 -5.56 3.39
N LEU A 116 -11.19 -6.47 4.31
CA LEU A 116 -9.87 -6.52 4.95
C LEU A 116 -8.75 -6.83 3.95
N VAL A 117 -8.99 -7.74 3.01
CA VAL A 117 -8.02 -8.06 1.94
C VAL A 117 -7.83 -6.87 1.00
N ALA A 118 -8.88 -6.11 0.69
CA ALA A 118 -8.76 -4.87 -0.07
C ALA A 118 -7.88 -3.84 0.64
N GLN A 119 -8.08 -3.62 1.95
CA GLN A 119 -7.23 -2.73 2.76
C GLN A 119 -5.78 -3.20 2.82
N LEU A 120 -5.57 -4.51 2.97
CA LEU A 120 -4.24 -5.11 2.97
C LEU A 120 -3.55 -4.90 1.61
N LYS A 121 -4.29 -5.04 0.50
CA LYS A 121 -3.78 -4.80 -0.85
C LYS A 121 -3.34 -3.35 -1.06
N GLU A 122 -4.13 -2.38 -0.60
CA GLU A 122 -3.72 -0.97 -0.64
C GLU A 122 -2.45 -0.73 0.18
N SER A 123 -2.37 -1.31 1.37
CA SER A 123 -1.19 -1.21 2.24
C SER A 123 0.05 -1.81 1.59
N VAL A 124 -0.05 -3.02 1.03
CA VAL A 124 1.05 -3.69 0.30
C VAL A 124 1.46 -2.91 -0.95
N GLN A 125 0.51 -2.34 -1.68
CA GLN A 125 0.82 -1.52 -2.86
C GLN A 125 1.56 -0.24 -2.48
N PHE A 126 1.13 0.42 -1.40
CA PHE A 126 1.82 1.58 -0.84
C PHE A 126 3.25 1.23 -0.43
N LEU A 127 3.43 0.15 0.34
CA LEU A 127 4.75 -0.30 0.78
C LEU A 127 5.64 -0.73 -0.39
N THR A 128 5.09 -1.41 -1.40
CA THR A 128 5.83 -1.73 -2.64
C THR A 128 6.35 -0.47 -3.34
N THR A 129 5.55 0.59 -3.37
CA THR A 129 5.93 1.86 -4.01
C THR A 129 7.03 2.59 -3.22
N MET A 130 7.02 2.46 -1.89
CA MET A 130 8.01 3.06 -0.99
C MET A 130 9.27 2.19 -0.78
N SER A 131 9.19 0.89 -1.07
CA SER A 131 10.31 -0.06 -0.87
C SER A 131 11.62 0.36 -1.57
N PRO A 132 11.61 0.85 -2.84
CA PRO A 132 12.83 1.34 -3.48
C PRO A 132 13.48 2.51 -2.75
N SER A 133 12.69 3.40 -2.12
CA SER A 133 13.24 4.50 -1.31
C SER A 133 13.86 4.05 0.02
N PHE A 134 13.56 2.83 0.49
CA PHE A 134 14.16 2.26 1.69
C PHE A 134 15.51 1.58 1.43
N GLN A 135 15.79 1.16 0.19
CA GLN A 135 17.06 0.50 -0.18
C GLN A 135 18.23 1.48 -0.38
N VAL A 136 17.96 2.79 -0.40
CA VAL A 136 18.95 3.86 -0.64
C VAL A 136 19.40 4.52 0.69
N LEU A 137 18.85 4.10 1.83
CA LEU A 137 19.26 4.50 3.19
C LEU A 137 20.32 3.54 3.74
#